data_AF-A0A3S1I2V5-F1
#
_entry.id   AF-A0A3S1I2V5-F1
#
_cell.length_a   1.000
_cell.length_b   1.000
_cell.length_c   1.000
_cell.angle_alpha   90.00
_cell.angle_beta   90.00
_cell.angle_gamma   90.00
#
_symmetry.space_group_name_H-M   'P 1'
#
loop_
_entity.id
_entity.type
_entity.pdbx_description
1 polymer ?
#
loop_
_entity_poly.entity_id
_entity_poly.type
_entity_poly.pdbx_seq_one_letter_code
_entity_poly.pdbx_strand_id
1 'polypeptide(L)'
;MSQSPYPVIAAGPPRPSLILRPGQIALPPGMERYTIHGNGAVLIDIMAGDTITVRNVEGGQACELLAWDRTGATDPGIFGETSNSNAAGIKALLAEDDDSLASLRSGLARRQVQLDHAKAV
;
A
#
# COMPACT_ATOMS: atom_id res chain seq x y z
N MET A 1 52.00 28.99 24.82
CA MET A 1 50.93 28.56 23.91
C MET A 1 49.70 29.40 24.22
N SER A 2 49.40 30.40 23.39
CA SER A 2 48.28 31.33 23.61
C SER A 2 46.98 30.66 23.17
N GLN A 3 46.06 30.41 24.10
CA GLN A 3 44.71 29.93 23.80
C GLN A 3 43.87 31.15 23.40
N SER A 4 43.43 31.18 22.15
CA SER A 4 42.51 32.22 21.67
C SER A 4 41.20 32.17 22.48
N PRO A 5 40.66 33.32 22.95
CA PRO A 5 39.39 33.35 23.67
C PRO A 5 38.17 33.10 22.78
N TYR A 6 38.38 32.93 21.46
CA TYR A 6 37.31 32.76 20.49
C TYR A 6 37.06 31.28 20.14
N PRO A 7 35.79 30.85 20.03
CA PRO A 7 35.47 29.50 19.59
C PRO A 7 35.87 29.29 18.12
N VAL A 8 36.20 28.06 17.77
CA VAL A 8 36.49 27.67 16.39
C VAL A 8 35.23 27.84 15.54
N ILE A 9 35.27 28.75 14.56
CA ILE A 9 34.16 28.99 13.63
C ILE A 9 34.19 27.93 12.53
N ALA A 10 33.09 27.19 12.39
CA ALA A 10 32.91 26.31 11.23
C ALA A 10 32.72 27.16 9.97
N ALA A 11 33.60 27.00 8.99
CA ALA A 11 33.51 27.68 7.71
C ALA A 11 32.38 27.09 6.86
N GLY A 12 31.58 27.96 6.23
CA GLY A 12 30.52 27.58 5.29
C GLY A 12 29.12 28.07 5.71
N PRO A 13 28.13 27.98 4.80
CA PRO A 13 26.75 28.32 5.12
C PRO A 13 26.22 27.41 6.24
N PRO A 14 25.32 27.91 7.12
CA PRO A 14 24.70 27.08 8.14
C PRO A 14 23.98 25.90 7.49
N ARG A 15 24.02 24.73 8.14
CA ARG A 15 23.20 23.59 7.71
C ARG A 15 21.73 24.02 7.69
N PRO A 16 20.98 23.72 6.62
CA PRO A 16 19.56 24.06 6.57
C PRO A 16 18.83 23.44 7.76
N SER A 17 17.96 24.23 8.40
CA SER A 17 17.12 23.76 9.50
C SER A 17 16.03 22.82 8.98
N LEU A 18 15.84 21.69 9.64
CA LEU A 18 14.70 20.82 9.39
C LEU A 18 13.47 21.36 10.14
N ILE A 19 12.32 21.49 9.48
CA ILE A 19 11.05 21.79 10.17
C ILE A 19 10.60 20.50 10.88
N LEU A 20 10.87 20.43 12.18
CA LEU A 20 10.28 19.41 13.04
C LEU A 20 8.88 19.87 13.46
N ARG A 21 7.87 19.02 13.32
CA ARG A 21 6.50 19.27 13.84
C ARG A 21 6.19 18.26 14.95
N PRO A 22 6.68 18.48 16.18
CA PRO A 22 6.41 17.60 17.31
C PRO A 22 4.90 17.50 17.54
N GLY A 23 4.37 16.29 17.71
CA GLY A 23 2.95 16.04 17.96
C GLY A 23 2.06 15.92 16.70
N GLN A 24 2.59 16.16 15.50
CA GLN A 24 1.87 15.81 14.28
C GLN A 24 2.07 14.32 14.00
N ILE A 25 1.05 13.50 14.27
CA ILE A 25 1.05 12.08 13.91
C ILE A 25 0.97 12.00 12.37
N ALA A 26 2.13 11.87 11.73
CA ALA A 26 2.24 11.62 10.31
C ALA A 26 2.73 10.19 10.08
N LEU A 27 2.32 9.59 8.97
CA LEU A 27 2.92 8.35 8.52
C LEU A 27 4.41 8.62 8.20
N PRO A 28 5.34 7.70 8.58
CA PRO A 28 6.68 7.70 8.06
C PRO A 28 6.74 7.95 6.55
N PRO A 29 7.79 8.65 6.06
CA PRO A 29 8.01 8.79 4.62
C PRO A 29 8.02 7.43 3.92
N GLY A 30 7.32 7.32 2.80
CA GLY A 30 7.19 6.07 2.05
C GLY A 30 6.17 5.07 2.62
N MET A 31 5.39 5.45 3.64
CA MET A 31 4.29 4.64 4.14
C MET A 31 2.95 5.19 3.69
N GLU A 32 2.16 4.33 3.05
CA GLU A 32 0.78 4.59 2.67
C GLU A 32 -0.15 3.75 3.55
N ARG A 33 -1.35 4.27 3.83
CA ARG A 33 -2.36 3.58 4.63
C ARG A 33 -3.72 3.71 3.96
N TYR A 34 -4.35 2.56 3.72
CA TYR A 34 -5.67 2.46 3.14
C TYR A 34 -6.64 1.88 4.16
N THR A 35 -7.79 2.51 4.31
CA THR A 35 -8.93 1.95 5.07
C THR A 35 -9.91 1.39 4.06
N ILE A 36 -10.22 0.10 4.19
CA ILE A 36 -11.18 -0.59 3.32
C ILE A 36 -12.46 -0.77 4.13
N HIS A 37 -13.57 -0.21 3.64
CA HIS A 37 -14.87 -0.40 4.26
C HIS A 37 -15.40 -1.82 4.03
N GLY A 38 -16.34 -2.25 4.86
CA GLY A 38 -17.00 -3.54 4.67
C GLY A 38 -17.69 -3.61 3.30
N ASN A 39 -17.63 -4.77 2.67
CA ASN A 39 -18.02 -4.97 1.26
C ASN A 39 -17.34 -3.98 0.29
N GLY A 40 -16.12 -3.55 0.62
CA GLY A 40 -15.30 -2.70 -0.24
C GLY A 40 -14.04 -3.41 -0.72
N ALA A 41 -13.40 -2.84 -1.74
CA ALA A 41 -12.11 -3.30 -2.23
C ALA A 41 -11.28 -2.11 -2.73
N VAL A 42 -9.96 -2.28 -2.72
CA VAL A 42 -9.01 -1.28 -3.19
C VAL A 42 -7.96 -1.96 -4.07
N LEU A 43 -7.51 -1.23 -5.08
CA LEU A 43 -6.40 -1.63 -5.93
C LEU A 43 -5.19 -0.77 -5.59
N ILE A 44 -4.08 -1.41 -5.26
CA ILE A 44 -2.84 -0.75 -4.81
C ILE A 44 -1.72 -1.23 -5.73
N ASP A 45 -0.95 -0.29 -6.28
CA ASP A 45 0.26 -0.63 -7.03
C ASP A 45 1.40 -0.91 -6.04
N ILE A 46 2.13 -2.00 -6.26
CA ILE A 46 3.23 -2.43 -5.41
C ILE A 46 4.49 -2.67 -6.25
N MET A 47 5.64 -2.40 -5.66
CA MET A 47 6.96 -2.52 -6.27
C MET A 47 7.84 -3.48 -5.47
N ALA A 48 8.86 -4.03 -6.14
CA ALA A 48 9.82 -4.90 -5.48
C ALA A 48 10.53 -4.14 -4.35
N GLY A 49 10.50 -4.71 -3.14
CA GLY A 49 11.05 -4.10 -1.93
C GLY A 49 10.00 -3.48 -1.01
N ASP A 50 8.75 -3.36 -1.46
CA ASP A 50 7.67 -2.87 -0.61
C ASP A 50 7.28 -3.88 0.47
N THR A 51 6.83 -3.37 1.62
CA THR A 51 6.31 -4.19 2.71
C THR A 51 4.83 -3.90 2.90
N ILE A 52 4.00 -4.95 2.78
CA ILE A 52 2.55 -4.86 2.92
C ILE A 52 2.16 -5.38 4.31
N THR A 53 1.33 -4.64 5.02
CA THR A 53 0.76 -5.08 6.31
C THR A 53 -0.75 -4.93 6.26
N VAL A 54 -1.45 -6.04 6.45
CA VAL A 54 -2.91 -6.07 6.59
C VAL A 54 -3.25 -6.16 8.06
N ARG A 55 -4.06 -5.23 8.56
CA ARG A 55 -4.47 -5.19 9.97
C ARG A 55 -5.97 -5.30 10.08
N ASN A 56 -6.43 -6.37 10.72
CA ASN A 56 -7.81 -6.47 11.15
C ASN A 56 -8.01 -5.61 12.41
N VAL A 57 -8.62 -4.44 12.25
CA VAL A 57 -8.73 -3.42 13.31
C VAL A 57 -9.87 -3.69 14.30
N GLU A 58 -10.97 -4.28 13.84
CA GLU A 58 -12.18 -4.55 14.63
C GLU A 58 -12.37 -6.05 14.93
N GLY A 59 -11.79 -6.93 14.11
CA GLY A 59 -11.97 -8.38 14.19
C GLY A 59 -13.16 -8.89 13.35
N GLY A 60 -13.23 -10.21 13.15
CA GLY A 60 -14.40 -10.88 12.57
C GLY A 60 -14.62 -10.73 11.06
N GLN A 61 -13.94 -9.78 10.41
CA GLN A 61 -14.02 -9.62 8.96
C GLN A 61 -12.90 -10.38 8.26
N ALA A 62 -13.27 -11.39 7.46
CA ALA A 62 -12.37 -12.01 6.49
C ALA A 62 -12.12 -11.04 5.32
N CYS A 63 -10.91 -11.07 4.78
CA CYS A 63 -10.54 -10.34 3.56
C CYS A 63 -9.85 -11.30 2.59
N GLU A 64 -9.98 -11.03 1.30
CA GLU A 64 -9.24 -11.73 0.25
C GLU A 64 -8.12 -10.81 -0.25
N LEU A 65 -6.92 -11.38 -0.46
CA LEU A 65 -5.80 -10.68 -1.09
C LEU A 65 -5.52 -11.28 -2.46
N LEU A 66 -5.41 -10.42 -3.46
CA LEU A 66 -5.06 -10.79 -4.83
C LEU A 66 -3.87 -9.96 -5.28
N ALA A 67 -2.95 -10.62 -5.98
CA ALA A 67 -1.83 -9.97 -6.64
C ALA A 67 -1.78 -10.40 -8.10
N TRP A 68 -1.40 -9.47 -8.96
CA TRP A 68 -1.23 -9.70 -10.38
C TRP A 68 0.15 -9.22 -10.81
N ASP A 69 0.73 -9.93 -11.76
CA ASP A 69 1.91 -9.46 -12.44
C ASP A 69 1.58 -8.36 -13.46
N ARG A 70 2.61 -7.83 -14.13
CA ARG A 70 2.46 -6.78 -15.14
C ARG A 70 1.72 -7.22 -16.41
N THR A 71 1.52 -8.53 -16.60
CA THR A 71 0.75 -9.09 -17.72
C THR A 71 -0.73 -9.21 -17.39
N GLY A 72 -1.12 -8.95 -16.14
CA GLY A 72 -2.49 -9.11 -15.65
C GLY A 72 -2.81 -10.52 -15.17
N ALA A 73 -1.82 -11.43 -15.15
CA ALA A 73 -1.97 -12.78 -14.64
C ALA A 73 -1.85 -12.80 -13.11
N THR A 74 -2.67 -13.62 -12.44
CA THR A 74 -2.67 -13.68 -10.98
C THR A 74 -1.45 -14.43 -10.44
N ASP A 75 -0.74 -13.81 -9.51
CA ASP A 75 0.48 -14.34 -8.91
C ASP A 75 0.50 -14.11 -7.37
N PRO A 76 -0.02 -15.06 -6.58
CA PRO A 76 0.07 -15.03 -5.11
C PRO A 76 1.52 -15.02 -4.58
N GLY A 77 2.49 -15.45 -5.39
CA GLY A 77 3.91 -15.46 -5.04
C GLY A 77 4.46 -14.07 -4.75
N ILE A 78 3.80 -13.00 -5.23
CA ILE A 78 4.12 -11.62 -4.89
C ILE A 78 4.01 -11.36 -3.38
N PHE A 79 3.10 -12.05 -2.68
CA PHE A 79 2.98 -11.98 -1.22
C PHE A 79 3.90 -12.98 -0.50
N GLY A 80 4.61 -13.84 -1.24
CA GLY A 80 5.34 -14.99 -0.68
C GLY A 80 4.43 -16.13 -0.20
N GLU A 81 3.17 -16.14 -0.63
CA GLU A 81 2.13 -17.07 -0.16
C GLU A 81 1.63 -17.97 -1.30
N THR A 82 1.01 -19.09 -0.91
CA THR A 82 0.29 -19.96 -1.86
C THR A 82 -1.20 -19.65 -1.82
N SER A 83 -1.85 -19.69 -2.99
CA SER A 83 -3.30 -19.49 -3.06
C SER A 83 -4.06 -20.50 -2.19
N ASN A 84 -5.05 -19.99 -1.44
CA ASN A 84 -5.96 -20.78 -0.63
C ASN A 84 -7.45 -20.54 -1.00
N SER A 85 -7.72 -19.59 -1.89
CA SER A 85 -9.07 -19.17 -2.28
C SER A 85 -9.16 -18.95 -3.81
N ASN A 86 -10.36 -19.16 -4.36
CA ASN A 86 -10.70 -18.94 -5.77
C ASN A 86 -11.17 -17.50 -6.07
N ALA A 87 -10.94 -16.57 -5.14
CA ALA A 87 -11.31 -15.17 -5.22
C ALA A 87 -12.84 -14.96 -5.40
N ALA A 88 -13.64 -15.68 -4.62
CA ALA A 88 -15.10 -15.60 -4.71
C ALA A 88 -15.63 -14.24 -4.26
N GLY A 89 -15.01 -13.61 -3.26
CA GLY A 89 -15.44 -12.34 -2.70
C GLY A 89 -15.36 -11.20 -3.73
N ILE A 90 -14.21 -11.03 -4.39
CA ILE A 90 -14.07 -9.98 -5.42
C ILE A 90 -14.97 -10.22 -6.63
N LYS A 91 -15.21 -11.48 -7.02
CA LYS A 91 -16.12 -11.83 -8.11
C LYS A 91 -17.56 -11.45 -7.78
N ALA A 92 -18.00 -11.74 -6.56
CA ALA A 92 -19.31 -11.34 -6.07
C ALA A 92 -19.44 -9.81 -6.01
N LEU A 93 -18.42 -9.14 -5.44
CA LEU A 93 -18.38 -7.69 -5.30
C LEU A 93 -18.47 -6.97 -6.65
N LEU A 94 -17.78 -7.46 -7.68
CA LEU A 94 -17.80 -6.87 -9.02
C LEU A 94 -19.09 -7.16 -9.80
N ALA A 95 -19.81 -8.23 -9.45
CA ALA A 95 -21.09 -8.59 -10.05
C ALA A 95 -22.24 -7.71 -9.53
N GLU A 96 -22.12 -7.13 -8.33
CA GLU A 96 -23.03 -6.10 -7.84
C GLU A 96 -22.85 -4.82 -8.66
N ASP A 97 -23.96 -4.21 -9.11
CA ASP A 97 -23.95 -2.96 -9.87
C ASP A 97 -23.91 -1.74 -8.94
N ASP A 98 -22.84 -1.66 -8.13
CA ASP A 98 -22.57 -0.51 -7.26
C ASP A 98 -21.58 0.45 -7.92
N ASP A 99 -21.98 1.73 -8.00
CA ASP A 99 -21.15 2.84 -8.49
C ASP A 99 -19.92 3.10 -7.63
N SER A 100 -19.95 2.73 -6.34
CA SER A 100 -18.82 2.88 -5.41
C SER A 100 -17.55 2.16 -5.90
N LEU A 101 -17.72 1.13 -6.73
CA LEU A 101 -16.66 0.30 -7.29
C LEU A 101 -16.20 0.74 -8.69
N ALA A 102 -16.75 1.82 -9.25
CA ALA A 102 -16.43 2.27 -10.61
C ALA A 102 -14.92 2.49 -10.82
N SER A 103 -14.23 3.07 -9.84
CA SER A 103 -12.78 3.28 -9.88
C SER A 103 -12.00 1.96 -9.89
N LEU A 104 -12.44 0.98 -9.10
CA LEU A 104 -11.84 -0.36 -9.07
C LEU A 104 -12.01 -1.06 -10.42
N ARG A 105 -13.24 -1.10 -10.96
CA ARG A 105 -13.52 -1.68 -12.28
C ARG A 105 -12.63 -1.05 -13.38
N SER A 106 -12.52 0.27 -13.38
CA SER A 106 -11.65 0.98 -14.33
C SER A 106 -10.17 0.63 -14.15
N GLY A 107 -9.71 0.54 -12.89
CA GLY A 107 -8.33 0.18 -12.57
C GLY A 107 -7.95 -1.23 -13.02
N LEU A 108 -8.86 -2.20 -12.83
CA LEU A 108 -8.69 -3.59 -13.28
C LEU A 108 -8.69 -3.69 -14.81
N ALA A 109 -9.62 -3.03 -15.48
CA ALA A 109 -9.71 -3.01 -16.94
C ALA A 109 -8.45 -2.41 -17.58
N ARG A 110 -7.93 -1.30 -17.04
CA ARG A 110 -6.70 -0.63 -17.53
C ARG A 110 -5.47 -1.52 -17.39
N ARG A 111 -5.42 -2.39 -16.38
CA ARG A 111 -4.32 -3.32 -16.12
C ARG A 111 -4.53 -4.70 -16.76
N GLN A 112 -5.62 -4.86 -17.52
CA GLN A 112 -5.97 -6.12 -18.21
C GLN A 112 -6.00 -7.33 -17.26
N VAL A 113 -6.51 -7.10 -16.05
CA VAL A 113 -6.54 -8.12 -14.99
C VAL A 113 -7.42 -9.30 -15.40
N GLN A 114 -6.88 -10.51 -15.26
CA GLN A 114 -7.60 -11.75 -15.50
C GLN A 114 -8.29 -12.22 -14.21
N LEU A 115 -9.63 -12.26 -14.23
CA LEU A 115 -10.44 -12.70 -13.08
C LEU A 115 -10.94 -14.15 -13.21
N ASP A 116 -11.00 -14.70 -14.42
CA ASP A 116 -11.55 -16.03 -14.70
C ASP A 116 -10.84 -17.13 -13.90
N HIS A 117 -9.52 -17.03 -13.79
CA HIS A 117 -8.65 -17.94 -13.04
C HIS A 117 -7.97 -17.28 -11.84
N ALA A 118 -8.61 -16.25 -11.26
CA ALA A 118 -8.05 -15.54 -10.12
C ALA A 118 -7.79 -16.47 -8.93
N LYS A 119 -6.62 -16.28 -8.34
CA LYS A 119 -6.10 -16.95 -7.15
C LYS A 119 -5.96 -15.92 -6.03
N ALA A 120 -6.54 -16.21 -4.88
CA ALA A 120 -6.47 -15.36 -3.70
C ALA A 120 -5.82 -16.09 -2.52
N VAL A 121 -5.43 -15.30 -1.52
CA VAL A 121 -4.92 -15.68 -0.20
C VAL A 121 -5.81 -15.07 0.89
#